data_AF-A0A957NI10-F1
#
_entry.id   AF-A0A957NI10-F1
#
_cell.length_a   1.000
_cell.length_b   1.000
_cell.length_c   1.000
_cell.angle_alpha   90.00
_cell.angle_beta   90.00
_cell.angle_gamma   90.00
#
_symmetry.space_group_name_H-M   'P 1'
#
loop_
_entity.id
_entity.type
_entity.pdbx_description
1 polymer ?
#
loop_
_entity_poly.entity_id
_entity_poly.type
_entity_poly.pdbx_seq_one_letter_code
_entity_poly.pdbx_strand_id
1 'polypeptide(L)'
;MQRLIAQVQDEHADEMDELKNLRVMQFLNEAEYRELYEKYGHIFEADMGAGALYTIVGDLDLDQMARELRSEIQKTRSKQRRKKATKRLKVVEAFRRSQNKPQWMIMTVLPVIPPD
;
A
#
# COMPACT_ATOMS: atom_id res chain seq x y z
N MET A 1 25.56 -25.93 -24.19
CA MET A 1 25.48 -24.46 -24.31
C MET A 1 24.03 -23.97 -24.35
N GLN A 2 23.18 -24.43 -25.28
CA GLN A 2 21.75 -24.02 -25.34
C GLN A 2 20.93 -24.38 -24.09
N ARG A 3 21.16 -25.52 -23.43
CA ARG A 3 20.48 -25.88 -22.16
C ARG A 3 20.87 -24.97 -20.98
N LEU A 4 22.12 -24.52 -20.93
CA LEU A 4 22.60 -23.65 -19.86
C LEU A 4 22.03 -22.23 -20.00
N ILE A 5 21.95 -21.74 -21.24
CA ILE A 5 21.32 -20.44 -21.55
C ILE A 5 19.82 -20.49 -21.22
N ALA A 6 19.12 -21.57 -21.58
CA ALA A 6 17.71 -21.74 -21.27
C ALA A 6 17.46 -21.78 -19.75
N GLN A 7 18.29 -22.50 -18.98
CA GLN A 7 18.14 -22.60 -17.54
C GLN A 7 18.37 -21.27 -16.81
N VAL A 8 19.41 -20.52 -17.22
CA VAL A 8 19.67 -19.17 -16.68
C VAL A 8 18.55 -18.19 -17.03
N GLN A 9 17.93 -18.31 -18.22
CA GLN A 9 16.81 -17.46 -18.61
C GLN A 9 15.52 -17.77 -17.84
N ASP A 10 15.29 -19.04 -17.48
CA ASP A 10 14.13 -19.48 -16.70
C ASP A 10 14.24 -19.01 -15.24
N GLU A 11 15.41 -19.20 -14.61
CA GLU A 11 15.68 -18.74 -13.25
C GLU A 11 15.51 -17.21 -13.11
N HIS A 12 16.02 -16.44 -14.09
CA HIS A 12 15.80 -14.99 -14.11
C HIS A 12 14.34 -14.60 -14.37
N ALA A 13 13.56 -15.40 -15.09
CA ALA A 13 12.14 -15.10 -15.30
C ALA A 13 11.35 -15.27 -13.99
N ASP A 14 11.62 -16.34 -13.24
CA ASP A 14 10.99 -16.62 -11.95
C ASP A 14 11.32 -15.54 -10.91
N GLU A 15 12.58 -15.11 -10.81
CA GLU A 15 13.00 -14.01 -9.93
C GLU A 15 12.26 -12.71 -10.24
N MET A 16 12.13 -12.39 -11.54
CA MET A 16 11.42 -11.19 -11.97
C MET A 16 9.92 -11.26 -11.68
N ASP A 17 9.32 -12.44 -11.75
CA ASP A 17 7.90 -12.62 -11.46
C ASP A 17 7.61 -12.61 -9.97
N GLU A 18 8.51 -13.14 -9.12
CA GLU A 18 8.44 -13.03 -7.67
C GLU A 18 8.45 -11.55 -7.24
N LEU A 19 9.37 -10.76 -7.78
CA LEU A 19 9.47 -9.33 -7.50
C LEU A 19 8.23 -8.55 -7.99
N LYS A 20 7.73 -8.82 -9.21
CA LYS A 20 6.52 -8.17 -9.75
C LYS A 20 5.25 -8.49 -8.95
N ASN A 21 5.22 -9.63 -8.26
CA ASN A 21 4.08 -10.03 -7.45
C ASN A 21 4.02 -9.28 -6.10
N LEU A 22 5.09 -8.62 -5.69
CA LEU A 22 5.08 -7.77 -4.50
C LEU A 22 4.13 -6.59 -4.68
N ARG A 23 3.28 -6.38 -3.68
CA ARG A 23 2.29 -5.30 -3.68
C ARG A 23 2.38 -4.44 -2.43
N VAL A 24 2.13 -3.15 -2.60
CA VAL A 24 1.95 -2.24 -1.48
C VAL A 24 0.80 -2.74 -0.58
N MET A 25 0.99 -2.70 0.74
CA MET A 25 0.08 -3.28 1.75
C MET A 25 0.00 -4.82 1.75
N GLN A 26 0.94 -5.52 1.11
CA GLN A 26 1.10 -6.95 1.31
C GLN A 26 1.65 -7.24 2.72
N PHE A 27 1.08 -8.23 3.38
CA PHE A 27 1.62 -8.74 4.63
C PHE A 27 2.72 -9.76 4.33
N LEU A 28 3.86 -9.58 4.99
CA LEU A 28 4.97 -10.51 4.98
C LEU A 28 5.20 -10.98 6.42
N ASN A 29 5.42 -12.27 6.60
CA ASN A 29 5.97 -12.77 7.85
C ASN A 29 7.50 -12.59 7.89
N GLU A 30 8.12 -12.83 9.04
CA GLU A 30 9.55 -12.63 9.25
C GLU A 30 10.42 -13.47 8.32
N ALA A 31 10.03 -14.73 8.05
CA ALA A 31 10.78 -15.62 7.18
C ALA A 31 10.70 -15.17 5.72
N GLU A 32 9.49 -14.83 5.25
CA GLU A 32 9.25 -14.30 3.90
C GLU A 32 10.00 -12.99 3.68
N TYR A 33 9.94 -12.06 4.64
CA TYR A 33 10.67 -10.79 4.55
C TYR A 33 12.17 -11.02 4.46
N ARG A 34 12.73 -11.90 5.30
CA ARG A 34 14.17 -12.19 5.29
C ARG A 34 14.63 -12.77 3.96
N GLU A 35 13.90 -13.74 3.43
CA GLU A 35 14.20 -14.34 2.13
C GLU A 35 14.15 -13.30 1.01
N LEU A 36 13.11 -12.48 0.97
CA LEU A 36 12.97 -11.43 -0.03
C LEU A 36 14.04 -10.35 0.13
N TYR A 37 14.41 -9.99 1.35
CA TYR A 37 15.43 -8.98 1.61
C TYR A 37 16.83 -9.47 1.20
N GLU A 38 17.15 -10.74 1.43
CA GLU A 38 18.40 -11.35 0.98
C GLU A 38 18.52 -11.34 -0.55
N LYS A 39 17.42 -11.58 -1.27
CA LYS A 39 17.39 -11.55 -2.75
C LYS A 39 17.30 -10.14 -3.33
N TYR A 40 16.46 -9.28 -2.76
CA TYR A 40 15.96 -8.05 -3.40
C TYR A 40 15.96 -6.81 -2.48
N GLY A 41 16.68 -6.81 -1.36
CA GLY A 41 16.59 -5.78 -0.32
C GLY A 41 16.89 -4.33 -0.73
N HIS A 42 17.37 -4.10 -1.96
CA HIS A 42 17.60 -2.77 -2.55
C HIS A 42 16.49 -2.33 -3.53
N ILE A 43 15.49 -3.18 -3.79
CA ILE A 43 14.44 -2.98 -4.81
C ILE A 43 13.07 -2.71 -4.17
N PHE A 44 12.82 -3.25 -2.99
CA PHE A 44 11.59 -3.01 -2.23
C PHE A 44 11.91 -2.53 -0.82
N GLU A 45 10.94 -1.87 -0.21
CA GLU A 45 10.97 -1.45 1.19
C GLU A 45 9.80 -2.11 1.92
N ALA A 46 10.04 -2.61 3.12
CA ALA A 46 9.00 -3.11 4.00
C ALA A 46 9.29 -2.67 5.43
N ASP A 47 8.26 -2.12 6.06
CA ASP A 47 8.29 -1.62 7.43
C ASP A 47 7.23 -2.32 8.28
N MET A 48 7.34 -2.15 9.60
CA MET A 48 6.37 -2.66 10.55
C MET A 48 5.87 -1.60 11.54
N GLY A 49 4.77 -1.90 12.23
CA GLY A 49 4.21 -1.06 13.29
C GLY A 49 3.59 0.25 12.79
N ALA A 50 3.59 1.27 13.66
CA ALA A 50 2.96 2.56 13.36
C ALA A 50 3.71 3.36 12.28
N GLY A 51 5.03 3.19 12.16
CA GLY A 51 5.84 3.83 11.12
C GLY A 51 5.40 3.42 9.71
N ALA A 52 5.23 2.12 9.48
CA ALA A 52 4.72 1.58 8.23
C ALA A 52 3.37 2.20 7.84
N LEU A 53 2.45 2.29 8.81
CA LEU A 53 1.13 2.87 8.56
C LEU A 53 1.22 4.36 8.25
N TYR A 54 2.09 5.11 8.95
CA TYR A 54 2.33 6.53 8.69
C TYR A 54 2.77 6.78 7.25
N THR A 55 3.73 6.00 6.75
CA THR A 55 4.20 6.06 5.36
C THR A 55 3.08 5.71 4.38
N ILE A 56 2.44 4.55 4.57
CA ILE A 56 1.37 4.07 3.68
C ILE A 56 0.24 5.08 3.53
N VAL A 57 -0.24 5.67 4.64
CA VAL A 57 -1.34 6.65 4.56
C VAL A 57 -0.89 8.00 4.05
N GLY A 58 0.39 8.34 4.21
CA GLY A 58 1.01 9.56 3.69
C GLY A 58 1.15 9.57 2.17
N ASP A 59 1.37 8.40 1.57
CA ASP A 59 1.54 8.23 0.12
C ASP A 59 0.21 8.10 -0.65
N LEU A 60 -0.92 8.13 0.04
CA LEU A 60 -2.24 8.00 -0.61
C LEU A 60 -2.58 9.23 -1.46
N ASP A 61 -2.74 9.03 -2.77
CA ASP A 61 -3.39 9.99 -3.65
C ASP A 61 -4.92 9.94 -3.45
N LEU A 62 -5.43 10.86 -2.63
CA LEU A 62 -6.86 11.00 -2.36
C LEU A 62 -7.67 11.46 -3.58
N ASP A 63 -7.06 12.22 -4.50
CA ASP A 63 -7.73 12.70 -5.72
C ASP A 63 -7.92 11.56 -6.72
N GLN A 64 -6.90 10.74 -6.93
CA GLN A 64 -7.00 9.50 -7.70
C GLN A 64 -8.01 8.55 -7.08
N MET A 65 -7.91 8.29 -5.78
CA MET A 65 -8.82 7.37 -5.08
C MET A 65 -10.28 7.84 -5.17
N ALA A 66 -10.55 9.14 -5.07
CA ALA A 66 -11.89 9.68 -5.25
C ALA A 66 -12.44 9.44 -6.67
N ARG A 67 -11.62 9.63 -7.71
CA ARG A 67 -12.00 9.37 -9.12
C ARG A 67 -12.32 7.89 -9.33
N GLU A 68 -11.48 6.99 -8.84
CA GLU A 68 -11.67 5.54 -8.94
C GLU A 68 -12.95 5.08 -8.24
N LEU A 69 -13.19 5.55 -7.01
CA LEU A 69 -14.38 5.21 -6.24
C LEU A 69 -15.67 5.72 -6.90
N ARG A 70 -15.66 6.93 -7.49
CA ARG A 70 -16.81 7.45 -8.25
C ARG A 70 -17.10 6.58 -9.46
N SER A 71 -16.07 6.21 -10.22
CA SER A 71 -16.18 5.29 -11.35
C SER A 71 -16.72 3.92 -10.92
N GLU A 72 -16.22 3.36 -9.81
CA GLU A 72 -16.68 2.07 -9.28
C GLU A 72 -18.17 2.11 -8.90
N ILE A 73 -18.62 3.17 -8.22
CA ILE A 73 -20.02 3.35 -7.82
C ILE A 73 -20.94 3.37 -9.04
N GLN A 74 -20.54 4.06 -10.11
CA GLN A 74 -21.33 4.17 -11.35
C GLN A 74 -21.36 2.85 -12.12
N LYS A 75 -20.22 2.16 -12.26
CA LYS A 75 -20.08 0.98 -13.12
C LYS A 75 -20.53 -0.32 -12.45
N THR A 76 -20.44 -0.42 -11.13
CA THR A 76 -20.72 -1.69 -10.45
C THR A 76 -22.22 -2.01 -10.43
N ARG A 77 -22.57 -3.26 -10.73
CA ARG A 77 -23.93 -3.80 -10.58
C ARG A 77 -24.20 -4.36 -9.18
N SER A 78 -23.16 -4.59 -8.38
CA SER A 78 -23.28 -5.15 -7.03
C SER A 78 -23.67 -4.08 -6.00
N LYS A 79 -24.81 -4.28 -5.33
CA LYS A 79 -25.28 -3.38 -4.25
C LYS A 79 -24.28 -3.31 -3.09
N GLN A 80 -23.68 -4.44 -2.70
CA GLN A 80 -22.71 -4.50 -1.60
C GLN A 80 -21.43 -3.73 -1.96
N ARG A 81 -20.91 -3.95 -3.17
CA ARG A 81 -19.71 -3.26 -3.67
C ARG A 81 -19.95 -1.76 -3.76
N ARG A 82 -21.09 -1.35 -4.32
CA ARG A 82 -21.52 0.05 -4.36
C ARG A 82 -21.58 0.67 -2.96
N LYS A 83 -22.23 0.00 -2.00
CA LYS A 83 -22.34 0.49 -0.60
C LYS A 83 -20.97 0.67 0.05
N LYS A 84 -20.03 -0.28 -0.14
CA LYS A 84 -18.66 -0.19 0.38
C LYS A 84 -17.91 0.99 -0.25
N ALA A 85 -17.96 1.13 -1.57
CA ALA A 85 -17.33 2.23 -2.29
C ALA A 85 -17.89 3.59 -1.88
N THR A 86 -19.22 3.72 -1.73
CA THR A 86 -19.85 4.96 -1.26
C THR A 86 -19.39 5.35 0.14
N LYS A 87 -19.30 4.39 1.08
CA LYS A 87 -18.81 4.67 2.44
C LYS A 87 -17.36 5.15 2.42
N ARG A 88 -16.50 4.50 1.64
CA ARG A 88 -15.09 4.90 1.50
C ARG A 88 -14.96 6.29 0.86
N LEU A 89 -15.72 6.56 -0.19
CA LEU A 89 -15.72 7.86 -0.88
C LEU A 89 -16.10 9.01 0.08
N LYS A 90 -17.05 8.80 1.00
CA LYS A 90 -17.40 9.81 2.00
C LYS A 90 -16.21 10.21 2.87
N VAL A 91 -15.41 9.24 3.31
CA VAL A 91 -14.21 9.50 4.13
C VAL A 91 -13.14 10.22 3.31
N VAL A 92 -12.87 9.76 2.08
CA VAL A 92 -11.91 10.39 1.17
C VAL A 92 -12.28 11.84 0.88
N GLU A 93 -13.54 12.13 0.58
CA GLU A 93 -14.02 13.49 0.35
C GLU A 93 -13.95 14.37 1.60
N ALA A 94 -14.16 13.80 2.80
CA ALA A 94 -13.99 14.54 4.05
C ALA A 94 -12.53 14.99 4.26
N PHE A 95 -11.55 14.11 4.00
CA PHE A 95 -10.13 14.48 4.02
C PHE A 95 -9.80 15.55 2.98
N ARG A 96 -10.24 15.36 1.72
CA ARG A 96 -10.00 16.34 0.64
C ARG A 96 -10.55 17.73 0.95
N ARG A 97 -11.74 17.81 1.56
CA ARG A 97 -12.38 19.09 1.92
C ARG A 97 -11.76 19.76 3.14
N SER A 98 -11.36 18.98 4.14
CA SER A 98 -10.77 19.51 5.37
C SER A 98 -9.30 19.88 5.23
N GLN A 99 -8.62 19.46 4.16
CA GLN A 99 -7.17 19.58 3.97
C GLN A 99 -6.35 18.86 5.04
N ASN A 100 -7.00 18.06 5.90
CA ASN A 100 -6.31 17.20 6.85
C ASN A 100 -5.55 16.12 6.10
N LYS A 101 -4.30 15.90 6.52
CA LYS A 101 -3.49 14.83 5.96
C LYS A 101 -3.78 13.51 6.70
N PRO A 102 -3.98 12.37 6.01
CA PRO A 102 -4.27 11.09 6.66
C PRO A 102 -3.22 10.68 7.70
N GLN A 103 -1.94 10.97 7.47
CA GLN A 103 -0.87 10.62 8.39
C GLN A 103 -0.95 11.33 9.75
N TRP A 104 -1.72 12.42 9.87
CA TRP A 104 -1.93 13.11 11.15
C TRP A 104 -2.71 12.27 12.17
N MET A 105 -3.34 11.18 11.76
CA MET A 105 -3.94 10.21 12.68
C MET A 105 -2.90 9.45 13.51
N ILE A 106 -1.63 9.43 13.06
CA ILE A 106 -0.51 8.80 13.77
C ILE A 106 0.33 9.92 14.41
N MET A 107 0.33 9.98 15.74
CA MET A 107 1.00 11.04 16.49
C MET A 107 2.52 10.83 16.50
N THR A 108 3.27 11.80 15.98
CA THR A 108 4.74 11.85 16.07
C THR A 108 5.23 12.63 17.28
N VAL A 109 4.41 13.57 17.77
CA VAL A 109 4.66 14.40 18.94
C VAL A 109 3.42 14.40 19.81
N LEU A 110 3.57 14.01 21.07
CA LEU A 110 2.50 14.07 22.07
C LEU A 110 2.70 15.32 22.93
N PRO A 111 1.83 16.35 22.81
CA PRO A 111 1.94 17.52 23.66
C PRO A 111 1.62 17.17 25.11
N VAL A 112 2.33 17.82 26.04
CA VAL A 112 2.03 17.77 27.46
C VAL A 112 1.26 19.04 27.84
N ILE A 113 0.23 18.88 28.67
CA ILE A 113 -0.53 20.00 29.20
C ILE A 113 0.33 20.67 30.28
N PRO A 114 0.47 22.01 30.29
CA PRO A 114 1.13 22.73 31.36
C PRO A 114 0.52 22.38 32.74
N PRO A 115 1.32 22.39 33.80
CA PRO A 115 0.87 21.98 35.14
C PRO A 115 -0.08 22.97 35.85
N ASP A 116 -0.32 24.17 35.29
CA ASP A 116 -1.21 25.20 35.85
C ASP A 116 -2.65 25.09 35.32
#